data_AF-A0A9E0L9G5-F1
#
_entry.id   AF-A0A9E0L9G5-F1
#
_cell.length_a   1.000
_cell.length_b   1.000
_cell.length_c   1.000
_cell.angle_alpha   90.00
_cell.angle_beta   90.00
_cell.angle_gamma   90.00
#
_symmetry.space_group_name_H-M   'P 1'
#
loop_
_entity.id
_entity.type
_entity.pdbx_description
1 polymer ?
#
loop_
_entity_poly.entity_id
_entity_poly.type
_entity_poly.pdbx_seq_one_letter_code
_entity_poly.pdbx_strand_id
1 'polypeptide(L)'
;MDLKPLVTLLAIVNPLAIVPFFIHYTQGFSEAQRKRTIRTAAFSAFCVIAACALLGLQILEFFNISLPSFQVGGGLLLLISAMNMLNAQPAEAKPATNELEEGAEKAAAGDSIAVVPLTIPLLTGPASMSTVVIYANDAQTFLQHGALVGYGLVIGLATWICFSLADPIARVLGKTGINVMTRLMGLILAALAVEVMAGGLTKIFPVLVGH
;
A
#
# COMPACT_ATOMS: atom_id res chain seq x y z
N MET A 1 6.13 -8.72 -24.67
CA MET A 1 5.84 -8.41 -23.26
C MET A 1 4.35 -8.60 -23.08
N ASP A 2 3.91 -9.57 -22.28
CA ASP A 2 2.48 -9.75 -22.00
C ASP A 2 1.99 -8.61 -21.10
N LEU A 3 0.96 -7.88 -21.51
CA LEU A 3 0.37 -6.81 -20.70
C LEU A 3 -0.45 -7.34 -19.51
N LYS A 4 -0.79 -8.64 -19.50
CA LYS A 4 -1.68 -9.23 -18.49
C LYS A 4 -1.16 -9.05 -17.05
N PRO A 5 0.11 -9.35 -16.71
CA PRO A 5 0.61 -9.15 -15.35
C PRO A 5 0.61 -7.67 -14.95
N LEU A 6 0.90 -6.76 -15.88
CA LEU A 6 0.84 -5.32 -15.61
C LEU A 6 -0.60 -4.89 -15.25
N VAL A 7 -1.60 -5.31 -16.05
CA VAL A 7 -3.01 -4.97 -15.79
C VAL A 7 -3.47 -5.57 -14.47
N THR A 8 -3.12 -6.83 -14.18
CA THR A 8 -3.42 -7.48 -12.91
C THR A 8 -2.79 -6.73 -11.74
N LEU A 9 -1.51 -6.39 -11.82
CA LEU A 9 -0.81 -5.68 -10.75
C LEU A 9 -1.36 -4.28 -10.55
N LEU A 10 -1.67 -3.55 -11.62
CA LEU A 10 -2.29 -2.22 -11.53
C LEU A 10 -3.69 -2.28 -10.89
N ALA A 11 -4.47 -3.32 -11.21
CA ALA A 11 -5.78 -3.54 -10.64
C ALA A 11 -5.72 -3.95 -9.16
N ILE A 12 -4.73 -4.74 -8.75
CA ILE A 12 -4.55 -5.16 -7.35
C ILE A 12 -3.99 -4.00 -6.51
N VAL A 13 -2.96 -3.31 -7.00
CA VAL A 13 -2.33 -2.18 -6.28
C VAL A 13 -3.29 -0.99 -6.20
N ASN A 14 -4.04 -0.73 -7.27
CA ASN A 14 -5.07 0.30 -7.39
C ASN A 14 -4.70 1.65 -6.70
N PRO A 15 -3.70 2.39 -7.23
CA PRO A 15 -3.25 3.63 -6.59
C PRO A 15 -4.35 4.68 -6.43
N LEU A 16 -5.37 4.65 -7.30
CA LEU A 16 -6.52 5.55 -7.25
C LEU A 16 -7.37 5.32 -5.99
N ALA A 17 -7.61 4.06 -5.62
CA ALA A 17 -8.35 3.73 -4.40
C ALA A 17 -7.61 4.19 -3.13
N ILE A 18 -6.29 4.39 -3.21
CA ILE A 18 -5.44 4.80 -2.09
C ILE A 18 -5.39 6.33 -1.93
N VAL A 19 -5.86 7.10 -2.92
CA VAL A 19 -5.84 8.58 -2.85
C VAL A 19 -6.53 9.16 -1.61
N PRO A 20 -7.73 8.71 -1.18
CA PRO A 20 -8.34 9.19 0.06
C PRO A 20 -7.48 8.94 1.31
N PHE A 21 -6.72 7.85 1.33
CA PHE A 21 -5.79 7.52 2.41
C PHE A 21 -4.63 8.49 2.42
N PHE A 22 -4.02 8.73 1.25
CA PHE A 22 -2.98 9.73 1.10
C PHE A 22 -3.49 11.11 1.56
N ILE A 23 -4.73 11.48 1.21
CA ILE A 23 -5.34 12.72 1.67
C ILE A 23 -5.42 12.77 3.19
N HIS A 24 -5.94 11.73 3.83
CA HIS A 24 -6.06 11.64 5.28
C HIS A 24 -4.70 11.73 6.00
N TYR A 25 -3.71 10.95 5.56
CA TYR A 25 -2.39 10.89 6.18
C TYR A 25 -1.52 12.13 5.95
N THR A 26 -1.83 12.92 4.92
CA THR A 26 -1.12 14.18 4.64
C THR A 26 -1.95 15.41 5.03
N GLN A 27 -3.01 15.24 5.84
CA GLN A 27 -3.73 16.39 6.40
C GLN A 27 -2.78 17.21 7.28
N GLY A 28 -2.75 18.53 7.04
CA GLY A 28 -1.89 19.45 7.79
C GLY A 28 -0.43 19.51 7.31
N PHE A 29 -0.07 18.79 6.23
CA PHE A 29 1.26 18.92 5.63
C PHE A 29 1.34 20.17 4.77
N SER A 30 2.50 20.81 4.75
CA SER A 30 2.83 21.83 3.73
C SER A 30 2.91 21.20 2.34
N GLU A 31 2.75 22.01 1.28
CA GLU A 31 2.89 21.52 -0.10
C GLU A 31 4.24 20.83 -0.36
N ALA A 32 5.32 21.34 0.24
CA ALA A 32 6.65 20.77 0.12
C ALA A 32 6.74 19.37 0.76
N GLN A 33 6.20 19.21 1.97
CA GLN A 33 6.12 17.92 2.66
C GLN A 33 5.26 16.93 1.87
N ARG A 34 4.10 17.38 1.39
CA ARG A 34 3.20 16.55 0.57
C ARG A 34 3.89 16.06 -0.71
N LYS A 35 4.54 16.96 -1.47
CA LYS A 35 5.31 16.59 -2.68
C LYS A 35 6.46 15.62 -2.38
N ARG A 36 7.08 15.70 -1.20
CA ARG A 36 8.09 14.74 -0.75
C ARG A 36 7.44 13.38 -0.47
N THR A 37 6.36 13.33 0.30
CA THR A 37 5.60 12.10 0.57
C THR A 37 5.15 11.39 -0.71
N ILE A 38 4.68 12.13 -1.74
CA ILE A 38 4.32 11.56 -3.04
C ILE A 38 5.52 10.85 -3.69
N ARG A 39 6.68 11.51 -3.72
CA ARG A 39 7.90 10.94 -4.31
C ARG A 39 8.40 9.73 -3.51
N THR A 40 8.42 9.85 -2.18
CA THR A 40 8.82 8.76 -1.29
C THR A 40 7.89 7.55 -1.49
N ALA A 41 6.57 7.73 -1.49
CA ALA A 41 5.62 6.63 -1.68
C ALA A 41 5.73 5.98 -3.08
N ALA A 42 5.82 6.78 -4.14
CA ALA A 42 5.99 6.28 -5.50
C ALA A 42 7.30 5.49 -5.67
N PHE A 43 8.40 6.01 -5.11
CA PHE A 43 9.69 5.35 -5.14
C PHE A 43 9.70 4.07 -4.29
N SER A 44 9.13 4.12 -3.09
CA SER A 44 8.98 2.95 -2.22
C SER A 44 8.14 1.87 -2.89
N ALA A 45 7.05 2.22 -3.57
CA ALA A 45 6.22 1.27 -4.31
C ALA A 45 7.01 0.54 -5.40
N PHE A 46 7.80 1.29 -6.18
CA PHE A 46 8.73 0.73 -7.17
C PHE A 46 9.72 -0.22 -6.50
N CYS A 47 10.41 0.23 -5.44
CA CYS A 47 11.43 -0.55 -4.74
C CYS A 47 10.86 -1.84 -4.17
N VAL A 48 9.67 -1.80 -3.57
CA VAL A 48 9.03 -3.00 -3.00
C VAL A 48 8.67 -3.99 -4.09
N ILE A 49 8.05 -3.54 -5.20
CA ILE A 49 7.69 -4.43 -6.31
C ILE A 49 8.95 -5.01 -6.96
N ALA A 50 9.97 -4.19 -7.19
CA ALA A 50 11.25 -4.63 -7.76
C ALA A 50 11.95 -5.64 -6.83
N ALA A 51 11.98 -5.38 -5.51
CA ALA A 51 12.55 -6.30 -4.54
C ALA A 51 11.77 -7.62 -4.48
N CYS A 52 10.44 -7.59 -4.48
CA CYS A 52 9.62 -8.80 -4.54
C CYS A 52 9.85 -9.59 -5.84
N ALA A 53 10.00 -8.90 -6.97
CA ALA A 53 10.23 -9.54 -8.26
C ALA A 53 11.60 -10.21 -8.37
N LEU A 54 12.63 -9.66 -7.72
CA LEU A 54 14.01 -10.15 -7.82
C LEU A 54 14.39 -11.10 -6.68
N LEU A 55 13.95 -10.80 -5.46
CA LEU A 55 14.40 -11.43 -4.23
C LEU A 55 13.27 -12.08 -3.43
N GLY A 56 12.00 -11.88 -3.82
CA GLY A 56 10.85 -12.23 -2.99
C GLY A 56 10.81 -13.69 -2.56
N LEU A 57 11.02 -14.64 -3.49
CA LEU A 57 11.10 -16.07 -3.17
C LEU A 57 12.31 -16.38 -2.27
N GLN A 58 13.48 -15.84 -2.60
CA GLN A 58 14.72 -16.09 -1.87
C GLN A 58 14.64 -15.61 -0.42
N ILE A 59 14.01 -14.46 -0.19
CA ILE A 59 13.76 -13.93 1.16
C ILE A 59 12.83 -14.88 1.92
N LEU A 60 11.72 -15.31 1.30
CA LEU A 60 10.78 -16.24 1.93
C LEU A 60 11.45 -17.58 2.27
N GLU A 61 12.23 -18.15 1.35
CA GLU A 61 12.99 -19.39 1.54
C GLU A 61 14.05 -19.26 2.62
N PHE A 62 14.79 -18.15 2.65
CA PHE A 62 15.80 -17.87 3.67
C PHE A 62 15.22 -17.92 5.09
N PHE A 63 14.02 -17.36 5.28
CA PHE A 63 13.31 -17.41 6.55
C PHE A 63 12.43 -18.67 6.75
N ASN A 64 12.40 -19.60 5.78
CA ASN A 64 11.48 -20.74 5.75
C ASN A 64 10.00 -20.34 5.93
N ILE A 65 9.60 -19.20 5.35
CA ILE A 65 8.23 -18.67 5.40
C ILE A 65 7.50 -19.06 4.11
N SER A 66 6.33 -19.67 4.24
CA SER A 66 5.49 -19.98 3.08
C SER A 66 4.82 -18.72 2.52
N LEU A 67 4.56 -18.70 1.20
CA LEU A 67 3.80 -17.61 0.58
C LEU A 67 2.40 -17.41 1.22
N PRO A 68 1.64 -18.47 1.56
CA PRO A 68 0.41 -18.34 2.36
C PRO A 68 0.61 -17.67 3.72
N SER A 69 1.68 -18.02 4.46
CA SER A 69 1.99 -17.39 5.76
C SER A 69 2.26 -15.90 5.61
N PHE A 70 2.97 -15.52 4.55
CA PHE A 70 3.21 -14.11 4.21
C PHE A 70 1.91 -13.35 3.89
N GLN A 71 0.98 -14.00 3.16
CA GLN A 71 -0.35 -13.43 2.89
C GLN A 71 -1.12 -13.16 4.20
N VAL A 72 -1.15 -14.12 5.14
CA VAL A 72 -1.84 -13.93 6.43
C VAL A 72 -1.20 -12.80 7.24
N GLY A 73 0.13 -12.80 7.41
CA GLY A 73 0.84 -11.79 8.19
C GLY A 73 0.67 -10.38 7.62
N GLY A 74 0.75 -10.24 6.30
CA GLY A 74 0.50 -8.97 5.66
C GLY A 74 -0.98 -8.55 5.69
N GLY A 75 -1.92 -9.50 5.63
CA GLY A 75 -3.35 -9.25 5.82
C GLY A 75 -3.65 -8.68 7.20
N LEU A 76 -2.93 -9.14 8.23
CA LEU A 76 -3.03 -8.56 9.57
C LEU A 76 -2.59 -7.09 9.61
N LEU A 77 -1.52 -6.70 8.90
CA LEU A 77 -1.09 -5.30 8.82
C LEU A 77 -2.14 -4.42 8.10
N LEU A 78 -2.79 -4.95 7.06
CA LEU A 78 -3.92 -4.28 6.41
C LEU A 78 -5.09 -4.08 7.38
N LEU A 79 -5.41 -5.10 8.18
CA LEU A 79 -6.48 -5.04 9.17
C LEU A 79 -6.19 -3.99 10.25
N ILE A 80 -4.95 -3.93 10.75
CA ILE A 80 -4.53 -2.90 11.71
C ILE A 80 -4.68 -1.50 11.10
N SER A 81 -4.27 -1.33 9.84
CA SER A 81 -4.42 -0.06 9.12
C SER A 81 -5.89 0.33 8.94
N ALA A 82 -6.75 -0.64 8.62
CA ALA A 82 -8.20 -0.45 8.52
C ALA A 82 -8.81 -0.02 9.85
N MET A 83 -8.44 -0.69 10.94
CA MET A 83 -8.90 -0.34 12.29
C MET A 83 -8.48 1.07 12.68
N ASN A 84 -7.25 1.49 12.37
CA ASN A 84 -6.79 2.86 12.62
C ASN A 84 -7.64 3.91 11.89
N MET A 85 -8.16 3.59 10.70
CA MET A 85 -9.02 4.49 9.94
C MET A 85 -10.46 4.52 10.43
N LEU A 86 -11.01 3.36 10.83
CA LEU A 86 -12.34 3.27 11.43
C LEU A 86 -12.38 4.00 12.78
N ASN A 87 -11.29 3.88 13.53
CA ASN A 87 -11.08 4.54 14.82
C ASN A 87 -10.51 5.96 14.68
N ALA A 88 -10.27 6.45 13.46
CA ALA A 88 -9.75 7.80 13.26
C ALA A 88 -10.75 8.79 13.86
N GLN A 89 -10.34 9.41 14.98
CA GLN A 89 -11.05 10.55 15.53
C GLN A 89 -10.96 11.69 14.51
N PRO A 90 -12.03 12.50 14.36
CA PRO A 90 -11.93 13.78 13.67
C PRO A 90 -10.72 14.54 14.21
N ALA A 91 -9.96 15.22 13.35
CA ALA A 91 -8.79 16.02 13.70
C ALA A 91 -9.17 17.31 14.49
N GLU A 92 -9.99 17.17 15.52
CA GLU A 92 -10.38 18.20 16.49
C GLU A 92 -10.07 17.71 17.90
N ALA A 93 -8.81 17.37 18.19
CA ALA A 93 -8.32 17.23 19.57
C ALA A 93 -6.79 17.10 19.64
N LYS A 94 -6.04 18.06 19.11
CA LYS A 94 -4.74 18.42 19.73
C LYS A 94 -4.62 19.94 19.67
N PRO A 95 -4.56 20.65 20.82
CA PRO A 95 -4.32 22.09 20.83
C PRO A 95 -3.01 22.38 20.10
N ALA A 96 -3.03 23.40 19.25
CA ALA A 96 -1.84 23.97 18.64
C ALA A 96 -0.92 24.52 19.75
N THR A 97 0.15 23.79 20.06
CA THR A 97 1.25 24.32 20.88
C THR A 97 2.58 23.92 20.26
N ASN A 98 3.29 24.93 19.75
CA ASN A 98 4.71 25.00 19.34
C ASN A 98 5.05 24.66 17.88
N GLU A 99 4.93 25.67 17.02
CA GLU A 99 5.06 25.63 15.55
C GLU A 99 6.50 25.52 14.99
N LEU A 100 7.55 25.51 15.82
CA LEU A 100 8.95 25.54 15.34
C LEU A 100 9.73 24.23 15.58
N GLU A 101 9.36 23.42 16.56
CA GLU A 101 10.01 22.11 16.83
C GLU A 101 9.33 20.94 16.08
N GLU A 102 8.04 21.05 15.74
CA GLU A 102 7.30 20.02 15.01
C GLU A 102 7.71 19.84 13.54
N GLY A 103 8.41 20.82 12.93
CA GLY A 103 8.75 20.78 11.50
C GLY A 103 9.70 19.64 11.11
N ALA A 104 10.65 19.32 11.99
CA ALA A 104 11.61 18.23 11.80
C ALA A 104 11.01 16.86 12.15
N GLU A 105 10.21 16.78 13.22
CA GLU A 105 9.49 15.56 13.61
C GLU A 105 8.42 15.18 12.57
N LYS A 106 7.69 16.15 12.00
CA LYS A 106 6.72 15.93 10.91
C LYS A 106 7.39 15.58 9.59
N ALA A 107 8.61 16.04 9.32
CA ALA A 107 9.37 15.66 8.12
C ALA A 107 9.85 14.21 8.18
N ALA A 108 10.32 13.75 9.35
CA ALA A 108 10.63 12.34 9.60
C ALA A 108 9.36 11.48 9.61
N ALA A 109 8.25 11.99 10.16
CA ALA A 109 6.95 11.33 10.11
C ALA A 109 6.40 11.24 8.67
N GLY A 110 6.65 12.22 7.81
CA GLY A 110 6.20 12.22 6.42
C GLY A 110 6.83 11.14 5.56
N ASP A 111 8.12 10.85 5.75
CA ASP A 111 8.80 9.72 5.11
C ASP A 111 8.38 8.39 5.76
N SER A 112 8.23 8.34 7.09
CA SER A 112 7.74 7.15 7.79
C SER A 112 6.33 6.74 7.33
N ILE A 113 5.39 7.69 7.25
CA ILE A 113 4.00 7.48 6.80
C ILE A 113 3.93 7.10 5.32
N ALA A 114 4.79 7.71 4.48
CA ALA A 114 4.89 7.36 3.06
C ALA A 114 5.26 5.88 2.87
N VAL A 115 6.16 5.36 3.72
CA VAL A 115 6.61 3.97 3.66
C VAL A 115 5.62 3.05 4.38
N VAL A 116 5.24 3.35 5.63
CA VAL A 116 4.29 2.59 6.45
C VAL A 116 3.26 3.53 7.10
N PRO A 117 1.94 3.34 6.90
CA PRO A 117 1.30 2.22 6.21
C PRO A 117 1.07 2.44 4.70
N LEU A 118 1.36 3.63 4.15
CA LEU A 118 0.88 4.05 2.83
C LEU A 118 1.43 3.19 1.68
N THR A 119 2.72 2.89 1.68
CA THR A 119 3.28 1.97 0.70
C THR A 119 3.13 0.53 1.18
N ILE A 120 3.66 0.23 2.36
CA ILE A 120 3.58 -1.08 3.01
C ILE A 120 2.66 -0.96 4.23
N PRO A 121 1.50 -1.63 4.28
CA PRO A 121 0.97 -2.60 3.31
C PRO A 121 -0.05 -2.02 2.32
N LEU A 122 -0.47 -0.75 2.40
CA LEU A 122 -1.67 -0.31 1.68
C LEU A 122 -1.56 -0.40 0.15
N LEU A 123 -0.45 0.08 -0.41
CA LEU A 123 -0.25 0.12 -1.86
C LEU A 123 0.40 -1.15 -2.38
N THR A 124 1.49 -1.56 -1.77
CA THR A 124 2.15 -2.83 -2.05
C THR A 124 1.75 -3.84 -0.99
N GLY A 125 0.46 -4.21 -0.97
CA GLY A 125 -0.06 -5.17 -0.01
C GLY A 125 0.36 -6.61 -0.28
N PRO A 126 0.00 -7.54 0.60
CA PRO A 126 0.43 -8.94 0.54
C PRO A 126 -0.12 -9.63 -0.71
N ALA A 127 -1.30 -9.24 -1.17
CA ALA A 127 -1.87 -9.67 -2.45
C ALA A 127 -1.00 -9.25 -3.64
N SER A 128 -0.57 -7.98 -3.70
CA SER A 128 0.31 -7.49 -4.77
C SER A 128 1.70 -8.13 -4.70
N MET A 129 2.31 -8.18 -3.51
CA MET A 129 3.62 -8.78 -3.29
C MET A 129 3.61 -10.26 -3.66
N SER A 130 2.61 -11.03 -3.21
CA SER A 130 2.50 -12.45 -3.54
C SER A 130 2.25 -12.69 -5.03
N THR A 131 1.46 -11.83 -5.67
CA THR A 131 1.25 -11.90 -7.13
C THR A 131 2.54 -11.64 -7.90
N VAL A 132 3.34 -10.65 -7.49
CA VAL A 132 4.66 -10.39 -8.07
C VAL A 132 5.59 -11.57 -7.87
N VAL A 133 5.60 -12.17 -6.68
CA VAL A 133 6.41 -13.36 -6.34
C VAL A 133 6.01 -14.56 -7.21
N ILE A 134 4.72 -14.80 -7.42
CA ILE A 134 4.22 -15.87 -8.30
C ILE A 134 4.66 -15.62 -9.74
N TYR A 135 4.48 -14.40 -10.27
CA TYR A 135 4.92 -14.09 -11.63
C TYR A 135 6.45 -14.14 -11.79
N ALA A 136 7.21 -13.83 -10.75
CA ALA A 136 8.67 -14.00 -10.73
C ALA A 136 9.05 -15.48 -10.76
N ASN A 137 8.34 -16.34 -10.03
CA ASN A 137 8.54 -17.79 -10.07
C ASN A 137 8.30 -18.38 -11.47
N ASP A 138 7.27 -17.88 -12.16
CA ASP A 138 6.91 -18.36 -13.50
C ASP A 138 7.82 -17.80 -14.60
N ALA A 139 8.62 -16.77 -14.30
CA ALA A 139 9.53 -16.15 -15.25
C ALA A 139 10.76 -17.06 -15.49
N GLN A 140 10.86 -17.61 -16.69
CA GLN A 140 11.94 -18.51 -17.10
C GLN A 140 13.15 -17.77 -17.72
N THR A 141 13.00 -16.48 -18.02
CA THR A 141 14.04 -15.68 -18.70
C THR A 141 14.39 -14.39 -17.96
N PHE A 142 15.62 -13.92 -18.12
CA PHE A 142 16.09 -12.63 -17.60
C PHE A 142 15.26 -11.45 -18.14
N LEU A 143 14.76 -11.55 -19.37
CA LEU A 143 13.88 -10.54 -19.97
C LEU A 143 12.51 -10.46 -19.26
N GLN A 144 11.96 -11.59 -18.82
CA GLN A 144 10.70 -11.61 -18.05
C GLN A 144 10.87 -11.02 -16.65
N HIS A 145 12.00 -11.30 -15.99
CA HIS A 145 12.35 -10.66 -14.73
C HIS A 145 12.54 -9.14 -14.87
N GLY A 146 13.24 -8.71 -15.93
CA GLY A 146 13.37 -7.28 -16.25
C GLY A 146 12.03 -6.60 -16.53
N ALA A 147 11.07 -7.31 -17.15
CA ALA A 147 9.73 -6.80 -17.38
C ALA A 147 8.95 -6.59 -16.07
N LEU A 148 9.08 -7.48 -15.07
CA LEU A 148 8.45 -7.32 -13.76
C LEU A 148 8.97 -6.07 -13.02
N VAL A 149 10.28 -5.81 -13.07
CA VAL A 149 10.86 -4.57 -12.54
C VAL A 149 10.32 -3.36 -13.30
N GLY A 150 10.17 -3.46 -14.62
CA GLY A 150 9.52 -2.45 -15.46
C GLY A 150 8.06 -2.17 -15.06
N TYR A 151 7.29 -3.20 -14.67
CA TYR A 151 5.93 -3.00 -14.15
C TYR A 151 5.92 -2.25 -12.83
N GLY A 152 6.90 -2.51 -11.95
CA GLY A 152 7.11 -1.71 -10.75
C GLY A 152 7.28 -0.22 -11.08
N LEU A 153 8.01 0.11 -12.15
CA LEU A 153 8.21 1.51 -12.56
C LEU A 153 6.88 2.14 -13.01
N VAL A 154 6.09 1.41 -13.80
CA VAL A 154 4.76 1.86 -14.24
C VAL A 154 3.84 2.08 -13.03
N ILE A 155 3.87 1.20 -12.04
CA ILE A 155 3.06 1.32 -10.82
C ILE A 155 3.52 2.51 -9.96
N GLY A 156 4.82 2.72 -9.83
CA GLY A 156 5.39 3.90 -9.16
C GLY A 156 4.95 5.20 -9.84
N LEU A 157 5.00 5.25 -11.18
CA LEU A 157 4.52 6.39 -11.96
C LEU A 157 3.01 6.61 -11.81
N ALA A 158 2.21 5.53 -11.88
CA ALA A 158 0.76 5.61 -11.67
C ALA A 158 0.43 6.15 -10.27
N THR A 159 1.16 5.69 -9.24
CA THR A 159 1.03 6.18 -7.86
C THR A 159 1.37 7.65 -7.76
N TRP A 160 2.47 8.08 -8.37
CA TRP A 160 2.87 9.48 -8.41
C TRP A 160 1.80 10.36 -9.06
N ILE A 161 1.22 9.93 -10.19
CA ILE A 161 0.14 10.65 -10.87
C ILE A 161 -1.11 10.72 -9.99
N CYS A 162 -1.57 9.58 -9.46
CA CYS A 162 -2.77 9.51 -8.62
C CYS A 162 -2.66 10.39 -7.37
N PHE A 163 -1.53 10.35 -6.67
CA PHE A 163 -1.35 11.18 -5.47
C PHE A 163 -1.11 12.66 -5.81
N SER A 164 -0.54 12.97 -6.98
CA SER A 164 -0.47 14.37 -7.45
C SER A 164 -1.86 14.96 -7.72
N LEU A 165 -2.83 14.12 -8.07
CA LEU A 165 -4.24 14.51 -8.23
C LEU A 165 -5.02 14.52 -6.90
N ALA A 166 -4.37 14.27 -5.76
CA ALA A 166 -5.04 14.26 -4.47
C ALA A 166 -5.54 15.65 -4.03
N ASP A 167 -4.87 16.74 -4.42
CA ASP A 167 -5.28 18.11 -4.08
C ASP A 167 -6.62 18.53 -4.71
N PRO A 168 -6.84 18.36 -6.04
CA PRO A 168 -8.15 18.66 -6.62
C PRO A 168 -9.24 17.73 -6.06
N ILE A 169 -8.93 16.45 -5.81
CA ILE A 169 -9.87 15.50 -5.20
C ILE A 169 -10.26 15.98 -3.78
N ALA A 170 -9.28 16.33 -2.94
CA ALA A 170 -9.54 16.84 -1.60
C ALA A 170 -10.41 18.11 -1.58
N ARG A 171 -10.19 19.02 -2.55
CA ARG A 171 -11.00 20.25 -2.70
C ARG A 171 -12.46 19.95 -3.05
N VAL A 172 -12.72 18.95 -3.89
CA VAL A 172 -14.08 18.54 -4.26
C VAL A 172 -14.79 17.83 -3.11
N LEU A 173 -14.11 16.96 -2.36
CA LEU A 173 -14.73 16.22 -1.26
C LEU A 173 -15.02 17.07 -0.02
N GLY A 174 -14.19 18.07 0.25
CA GLY A 174 -14.26 18.84 1.50
C GLY A 174 -14.01 17.99 2.76
N LYS A 175 -14.05 18.63 3.94
CA LYS A 175 -13.74 17.95 5.21
C LYS A 175 -14.68 16.77 5.51
N THR A 176 -15.98 16.97 5.33
CA THR A 176 -17.01 15.94 5.57
C THR A 176 -16.87 14.77 4.61
N GLY A 177 -16.69 15.04 3.31
CA GLY A 177 -16.51 13.98 2.31
C GLY A 177 -15.25 13.17 2.55
N ILE A 178 -14.14 13.80 2.95
CA ILE A 178 -12.91 13.09 3.31
C ILE A 178 -13.17 12.16 4.52
N ASN A 179 -13.85 12.63 5.58
CA ASN A 179 -14.12 11.80 6.75
C ASN A 179 -14.99 10.58 6.43
N VAL A 180 -16.05 10.78 5.62
CA VAL A 180 -16.92 9.68 5.16
C VAL A 180 -16.12 8.69 4.32
N MET A 181 -15.32 9.18 3.37
CA MET A 181 -14.51 8.32 2.51
C MET A 181 -13.44 7.56 3.29
N THR A 182 -12.78 8.18 4.26
CA THR A 182 -11.83 7.48 5.14
C THR A 182 -12.50 6.33 5.87
N ARG A 183 -13.71 6.51 6.39
CA ARG A 183 -14.46 5.42 7.07
C ARG A 183 -14.89 4.32 6.11
N LEU A 184 -15.43 4.68 4.94
CA LEU A 184 -15.82 3.72 3.91
C LEU A 184 -14.63 2.90 3.41
N MET A 185 -13.49 3.55 3.18
CA MET A 185 -12.25 2.89 2.77
C MET A 185 -11.67 2.01 3.88
N GLY A 186 -11.79 2.42 5.14
CA GLY A 186 -11.46 1.58 6.29
C GLY A 186 -12.28 0.28 6.30
N LEU A 187 -13.59 0.35 6.02
CA LEU A 187 -14.44 -0.83 5.92
C LEU A 187 -14.03 -1.74 4.74
N ILE A 188 -13.76 -1.16 3.57
CA ILE A 188 -13.30 -1.91 2.39
C ILE A 188 -11.96 -2.59 2.67
N LEU A 189 -11.03 -1.89 3.32
CA LEU A 189 -9.72 -2.42 3.65
C LEU A 189 -9.80 -3.56 4.68
N ALA A 190 -10.68 -3.44 5.68
CA ALA A 190 -10.92 -4.52 6.63
C ALA A 190 -11.44 -5.78 5.90
N ALA A 191 -12.36 -5.62 4.94
CA ALA A 191 -12.85 -6.73 4.12
C ALA A 191 -11.73 -7.35 3.26
N LEU A 192 -10.90 -6.54 2.59
CA LEU A 192 -9.76 -7.01 1.81
C LEU A 192 -8.73 -7.73 2.69
N ALA A 193 -8.46 -7.22 3.89
CA ALA A 193 -7.57 -7.85 4.85
C ALA A 193 -8.06 -9.25 5.24
N VAL A 194 -9.37 -9.38 5.53
CA VAL A 194 -9.99 -10.68 5.82
C VAL A 194 -9.91 -11.62 4.62
N GLU A 195 -10.17 -11.15 3.39
CA GLU A 195 -10.07 -11.96 2.17
C GLU A 195 -8.64 -12.52 1.97
N VAL A 196 -7.62 -11.66 2.11
CA VAL A 196 -6.22 -12.06 2.00
C VAL A 196 -5.83 -13.05 3.11
N MET A 197 -6.28 -12.82 4.34
CA MET A 197 -6.05 -13.73 5.46
C MET A 197 -6.74 -15.08 5.23
N ALA A 198 -8.00 -15.09 4.78
CA ALA A 198 -8.75 -16.31 4.50
C ALA A 198 -8.07 -17.11 3.38
N GLY A 199 -7.66 -16.46 2.29
CA GLY A 199 -6.92 -17.10 1.19
C GLY A 199 -5.57 -17.69 1.63
N GLY A 200 -4.88 -17.07 2.58
CA GLY A 200 -3.68 -17.61 3.19
C GLY A 200 -3.99 -18.78 4.14
N LEU A 201 -4.94 -18.61 5.06
CA LEU A 201 -5.32 -19.60 6.07
C LEU A 201 -5.84 -20.89 5.45
N THR A 202 -6.64 -20.82 4.39
CA THR A 202 -7.15 -21.99 3.67
C THR A 202 -6.04 -22.81 3.00
N LYS A 203 -4.97 -22.15 2.53
CA LYS A 203 -3.80 -22.84 1.98
C LYS A 203 -2.90 -23.43 3.07
N ILE A 204 -2.82 -22.80 4.25
CA ILE A 204 -2.07 -23.31 5.41
C ILE A 204 -2.80 -24.49 6.04
N PHE A 205 -4.13 -24.39 6.18
CA PHE A 205 -5.00 -25.36 6.81
C PHE A 205 -6.07 -25.81 5.81
N PRO A 206 -5.73 -26.69 4.85
CA PRO A 206 -6.68 -27.14 3.81
C PRO A 206 -7.92 -27.86 4.39
N VAL A 207 -7.82 -28.39 5.61
CA VAL A 207 -8.95 -28.98 6.35
C VAL A 207 -10.09 -27.98 6.60
N LEU A 208 -9.80 -26.67 6.67
CA LEU A 208 -10.81 -25.62 6.85
C LEU A 208 -11.72 -25.44 5.64
N VAL A 209 -11.29 -25.88 4.45
CA VAL A 209 -12.02 -25.65 3.20
C VAL A 209 -13.20 -26.59 3.03
N GLY A 210 -13.26 -27.71 3.78
CA GLY A 210 -14.39 -28.65 3.81
C GLY A 210 -14.89 -29.06 2.42
N HIS A 211 -14.51 -30.25 1.95
CA HIS A 211 -14.96 -30.80 0.66
C HIS A 211 -16.46 -30.56 0.37
#